data_AF-A0A2D5QP84-F1
#
_entry.id   AF-A0A2D5QP84-F1
#
_cell.length_a   1.000
_cell.length_b   1.000
_cell.length_c   1.000
_cell.angle_alpha   90.00
_cell.angle_beta   90.00
_cell.angle_gamma   90.00
#
_symmetry.space_group_name_H-M   'P 1'
#
loop_
_entity.id
_entity.type
_entity.pdbx_description
1 polymer ?
#
loop_
_entity_poly.entity_id
_entity_poly.type
_entity_poly.pdbx_seq_one_letter_code
_entity_poly.pdbx_strand_id
1 'polypeptide(L)'
;MSLRPINHLMTQKSRAMIKHLMNMNQIMYRLRFIFMSLTVILSTLACGRSELNCDTHQDCATGEACIQSQCLTGTACVEGICPSTQECIADICIDRELLVSECDELIPCPEGLSCIEGRCLLSCEGEQCVTPPPECSADENCEEGEICEEQSCTIGCREDAQCQPEERCVDNSCEASLCTGITCPEGSVCVDGMCEEDEDCTDNTDCLEGSVCELGICLEIPCFQDE
;
A
#
# COMPACT_ATOMS: atom_id res chain seq x y z
N MET A 1 -33.79 97.81 -37.97
CA MET A 1 -33.39 96.44 -38.36
C MET A 1 -31.97 96.22 -37.83
N SER A 2 -31.80 95.54 -36.69
CA SER A 2 -30.51 94.87 -36.35
C SER A 2 -30.66 93.96 -35.13
N LEU A 3 -30.55 92.66 -35.43
CA LEU A 3 -29.94 91.53 -34.69
C LEU A 3 -30.21 91.32 -33.19
N ARG A 4 -30.76 90.12 -32.92
CA ARG A 4 -30.92 89.45 -31.61
C ARG A 4 -29.56 89.14 -30.95
N PRO A 5 -29.53 88.97 -29.62
CA PRO A 5 -28.71 87.95 -28.99
C PRO A 5 -29.60 86.83 -28.44
N ILE A 6 -29.47 85.64 -29.03
CA ILE A 6 -29.92 84.38 -28.45
C ILE A 6 -28.82 83.98 -27.45
N ASN A 7 -28.96 84.30 -26.17
CA ASN A 7 -28.14 83.70 -25.11
C ASN A 7 -28.65 84.13 -23.74
N HIS A 8 -29.62 83.41 -23.16
CA HIS A 8 -29.70 83.30 -21.68
C HIS A 8 -30.70 82.30 -21.07
N LEU A 9 -31.15 81.24 -21.77
CA LEU A 9 -32.07 80.25 -21.18
C LEU A 9 -31.50 78.83 -21.15
N MET A 10 -30.28 78.66 -20.63
CA MET A 10 -29.96 77.41 -19.95
C MET A 10 -30.44 77.53 -18.51
N THR A 11 -31.62 76.97 -18.29
CA THR A 11 -32.41 76.99 -17.06
C THR A 11 -31.58 76.56 -15.84
N GLN A 12 -31.60 77.35 -14.77
CA GLN A 12 -30.99 77.05 -13.47
C GLN A 12 -31.39 75.65 -12.94
N LYS A 13 -32.58 75.16 -13.33
CA LYS A 13 -33.13 73.83 -13.06
C LYS A 13 -32.32 72.70 -13.73
N SER A 14 -31.84 72.91 -14.96
CA SER A 14 -31.00 71.93 -15.68
C SER A 14 -29.61 71.78 -15.04
N ARG A 15 -28.99 72.87 -14.58
CA ARG A 15 -27.70 72.83 -13.87
C ARG A 15 -27.79 72.13 -12.52
N ALA A 16 -28.88 72.33 -11.77
CA ALA A 16 -29.12 71.63 -10.51
C ALA A 16 -29.35 70.12 -10.73
N MET A 17 -30.08 69.74 -11.77
CA MET A 17 -30.34 68.34 -12.13
C MET A 17 -29.06 67.62 -12.59
N ILE A 18 -28.23 68.26 -13.44
CA ILE A 18 -26.94 67.73 -13.86
C ILE A 18 -25.99 67.57 -12.66
N LYS A 19 -25.97 68.55 -11.74
CA LYS A 19 -25.16 68.46 -10.51
C LYS A 19 -25.63 67.33 -9.59
N HIS A 20 -26.94 67.07 -9.50
CA HIS A 20 -27.50 65.93 -8.77
C HIS A 20 -27.15 64.59 -9.42
N LEU A 21 -27.23 64.49 -10.75
CA LEU A 21 -26.87 63.29 -11.51
C LEU A 21 -25.36 63.00 -11.41
N MET A 22 -24.51 64.02 -11.50
CA MET A 22 -23.06 63.88 -11.31
C MET A 22 -22.71 63.46 -9.88
N ASN A 23 -23.39 64.00 -8.87
CA ASN A 23 -23.19 63.62 -7.46
C ASN A 23 -23.65 62.18 -7.19
N MET A 24 -24.82 61.77 -7.70
CA MET A 24 -25.29 60.39 -7.63
C MET A 24 -24.35 59.41 -8.35
N ASN A 25 -23.83 59.78 -9.52
CA ASN A 25 -22.86 58.96 -10.25
C ASN A 25 -21.53 58.83 -9.49
N GLN A 26 -21.04 59.91 -8.88
CA GLN A 26 -19.85 59.84 -8.02
C GLN A 26 -20.07 58.98 -6.76
N ILE A 27 -21.25 59.06 -6.15
CA ILE A 27 -21.61 58.24 -4.99
C ILE A 27 -21.67 56.75 -5.40
N MET A 28 -22.29 56.44 -6.53
CA MET A 28 -22.35 55.07 -7.08
C MET A 28 -20.96 54.54 -7.45
N TYR A 29 -20.07 55.39 -7.99
CA TYR A 29 -18.70 55.01 -8.30
C TYR A 29 -17.89 54.71 -7.03
N ARG A 30 -18.04 55.54 -5.98
CA ARG A 30 -17.40 55.28 -4.68
C ARG A 30 -17.93 54.01 -4.01
N LEU A 31 -19.24 53.77 -4.06
CA LEU A 31 -19.84 52.52 -3.56
C LEU A 31 -19.34 51.29 -4.32
N ARG A 32 -19.24 51.36 -5.66
CA ARG A 32 -18.65 50.28 -6.47
C ARG A 32 -17.17 50.07 -6.18
N PHE A 33 -16.40 51.13 -5.98
CA PHE A 33 -14.98 51.05 -5.65
C PHE A 33 -14.76 50.45 -4.25
N ILE A 34 -15.57 50.86 -3.27
CA ILE A 34 -15.57 50.26 -1.92
C ILE A 34 -15.94 48.78 -2.02
N PHE A 35 -16.99 48.43 -2.76
CA PHE A 35 -17.41 47.03 -2.93
C PHE A 35 -16.32 46.19 -3.60
N MET A 36 -15.72 46.67 -4.70
CA MET A 36 -14.56 46.04 -5.36
C MET A 36 -13.38 45.87 -4.41
N SER A 37 -13.04 46.89 -3.61
CA SER A 37 -11.95 46.78 -2.63
C SER A 37 -12.29 45.80 -1.50
N LEU A 38 -13.54 45.75 -1.05
CA LEU A 38 -13.98 44.84 0.00
C LEU A 38 -14.00 43.39 -0.48
N THR A 39 -14.41 43.14 -1.73
CA THR A 39 -14.33 41.81 -2.35
C THR A 39 -12.89 41.38 -2.55
N VAL A 40 -11.98 42.29 -2.93
CA VAL A 40 -10.54 42.01 -3.05
C VAL A 40 -9.94 41.66 -1.68
N ILE A 41 -10.27 42.42 -0.62
CA ILE A 41 -9.83 42.16 0.76
C ILE A 41 -10.37 40.82 1.27
N LEU A 42 -11.65 40.51 1.02
CA LEU A 42 -12.28 39.23 1.36
C LEU A 42 -11.62 38.05 0.61
N SER A 43 -11.22 38.22 -0.65
CA SER A 43 -10.48 37.19 -1.39
C SER A 43 -9.04 37.00 -0.90
N THR A 44 -8.37 38.06 -0.42
CA THR A 44 -7.02 37.91 0.17
C THR A 44 -7.02 37.29 1.57
N LEU A 45 -8.16 37.34 2.27
CA LEU A 45 -8.37 36.60 3.53
C LEU A 45 -8.68 35.10 3.31
N ALA A 46 -8.84 34.68 2.05
CA ALA A 46 -9.19 33.30 1.67
C ALA A 46 -8.03 32.50 1.03
N CYS A 47 -6.83 33.08 0.89
CA CYS A 47 -5.64 32.32 0.51
C CYS A 47 -4.87 31.94 1.78
N GLY A 48 -5.12 30.75 2.34
CA GLY A 48 -4.32 30.25 3.48
C GLY A 48 -4.99 29.28 4.45
N ARG A 49 -6.12 28.65 4.10
CA ARG A 49 -6.61 27.47 4.82
C ARG A 49 -6.86 26.34 3.83
N SER A 50 -5.77 25.76 3.33
CA SER A 50 -5.80 24.31 3.18
C SER A 50 -5.57 23.79 4.59
N GLU A 51 -6.64 23.35 5.28
CA GLU A 51 -6.48 22.53 6.48
C GLU A 51 -5.84 21.22 6.02
N LEU A 52 -4.50 21.17 5.97
CA LEU A 52 -3.82 19.87 6.04
C LEU A 52 -4.13 19.32 7.43
N ASN A 53 -4.72 18.13 7.50
CA ASN A 53 -5.02 17.50 8.78
C ASN A 53 -3.77 16.91 9.43
N CYS A 54 -2.73 16.61 8.65
CA CYS A 54 -1.45 16.09 9.12
C CYS A 54 -0.34 16.30 8.09
N ASP A 55 0.91 16.50 8.54
CA ASP A 55 2.12 16.46 7.70
C ASP A 55 2.93 15.18 7.94
N THR A 56 2.82 14.63 9.16
CA THR A 56 3.49 13.43 9.63
C THR A 56 2.51 12.54 10.38
N HIS A 57 2.83 11.25 10.53
CA HIS A 57 1.96 10.34 11.30
C HIS A 57 1.78 10.78 12.77
N GLN A 58 2.69 11.60 13.30
CA GLN A 58 2.62 12.12 14.68
C GLN A 58 1.55 13.20 14.87
N ASP A 59 1.04 13.77 13.77
CA ASP A 59 -0.02 14.78 13.82
C ASP A 59 -1.41 14.15 14.01
N CYS A 60 -1.52 12.83 13.85
CA CYS A 60 -2.76 12.08 13.97
C CYS A 60 -2.94 11.46 15.36
N ALA A 61 -4.20 11.10 15.69
CA ALA A 61 -4.48 10.46 16.96
C ALA A 61 -3.95 9.01 17.00
N THR A 62 -3.91 8.42 18.19
CA THR A 62 -3.53 7.01 18.33
C THR A 62 -4.49 6.12 17.53
N GLY A 63 -3.94 5.27 16.66
CA GLY A 63 -4.73 4.43 15.75
C GLY A 63 -5.04 5.08 14.39
N GLU A 64 -4.32 6.14 14.04
CA GLU A 64 -4.42 6.81 12.75
C GLU A 64 -3.05 6.97 12.09
N ALA A 65 -3.02 6.95 10.76
CA ALA A 65 -1.84 7.24 9.97
C ALA A 65 -2.10 8.43 9.06
N CYS A 66 -1.13 9.34 9.00
CA CYS A 66 -1.15 10.42 8.02
C CYS A 66 -0.86 9.90 6.62
N ILE A 67 -1.85 10.00 5.72
CA ILE A 67 -1.75 9.64 4.30
C ILE A 67 -2.33 10.80 3.50
N GLN A 68 -1.58 11.33 2.53
CA GLN A 68 -2.04 12.42 1.66
C GLN A 68 -2.70 13.59 2.43
N SER A 69 -2.07 14.00 3.53
CA SER A 69 -2.53 15.06 4.43
C SER A 69 -3.85 14.79 5.18
N GLN A 70 -4.28 13.54 5.25
CA GLN A 70 -5.48 13.09 5.96
C GLN A 70 -5.10 12.01 6.98
N CYS A 71 -5.64 12.12 8.20
CA CYS A 71 -5.53 11.06 9.20
C CYS A 71 -6.55 9.98 8.88
N LEU A 72 -6.05 8.82 8.42
CA LEU A 72 -6.87 7.65 8.15
C LEU A 72 -6.83 6.71 9.36
N THR A 73 -7.99 6.21 9.76
CA THR A 73 -8.12 5.19 10.80
C THR A 73 -8.00 3.80 10.19
N GLY A 74 -7.29 2.90 10.88
CA GLY A 74 -7.13 1.51 10.47
C GLY A 74 -7.12 0.55 11.64
N THR A 75 -7.10 -0.75 11.37
CA THR A 75 -6.90 -1.77 12.41
C THR A 75 -5.44 -1.78 12.84
N ALA A 76 -5.15 -2.00 14.12
CA ALA A 76 -3.77 -2.08 14.58
C ALA A 76 -3.02 -3.25 13.91
N CYS A 77 -1.77 -3.02 13.51
CA CYS A 77 -0.90 -4.09 13.07
C CYS A 77 -0.54 -5.00 14.23
N VAL A 78 -0.40 -6.30 13.97
CA VAL A 78 0.16 -7.25 14.94
C VAL A 78 1.56 -7.60 14.45
N GLU A 79 2.58 -7.16 15.16
CA GLU A 79 4.00 -7.39 14.78
C GLU A 79 4.34 -6.91 13.36
N GLY A 80 3.72 -5.81 12.91
CA GLY A 80 3.92 -5.26 11.57
C GLY A 80 3.13 -5.98 10.47
N ILE A 81 2.28 -6.94 10.82
CA ILE A 81 1.50 -7.76 9.88
C ILE A 81 0.04 -7.32 9.89
N CYS A 82 -0.56 -7.29 8.70
CA CYS A 82 -1.95 -6.91 8.45
C CYS A 82 -2.71 -8.01 7.67
N PRO A 83 -4.04 -8.12 7.84
CA PRO A 83 -4.84 -9.04 7.05
C PRO A 83 -4.89 -8.61 5.57
N SER A 84 -4.95 -9.62 4.68
CA SER A 84 -4.89 -9.57 3.20
C SER A 84 -4.98 -8.19 2.51
N THR A 85 -3.95 -7.87 1.71
CA THR A 85 -3.79 -6.70 0.81
C THR A 85 -3.65 -5.32 1.47
N GLN A 86 -3.43 -5.28 2.78
CA GLN A 86 -3.16 -4.07 3.54
C GLN A 86 -1.68 -3.94 3.90
N GLU A 87 -1.20 -2.71 4.03
CA GLU A 87 0.16 -2.42 4.48
C GLU A 87 0.14 -1.75 5.85
N CYS A 88 1.13 -2.10 6.68
CA CYS A 88 1.28 -1.53 8.01
C CYS A 88 2.00 -0.18 7.94
N ILE A 89 1.28 0.90 8.23
CA ILE A 89 1.81 2.27 8.26
C ILE A 89 1.46 2.88 9.61
N ALA A 90 2.49 3.34 10.34
CA ALA A 90 2.32 3.94 11.67
C ALA A 90 1.43 3.11 12.62
N ASP A 91 1.72 1.80 12.69
CA ASP A 91 1.05 0.82 13.55
C ASP A 91 -0.42 0.52 13.20
N ILE A 92 -0.90 0.94 12.02
CA ILE A 92 -2.22 0.57 11.50
C ILE A 92 -2.18 0.00 10.08
N CYS A 93 -3.14 -0.86 9.78
CA CYS A 93 -3.34 -1.47 8.48
C CYS A 93 -4.19 -0.57 7.58
N ILE A 94 -3.64 -0.22 6.42
CA ILE A 94 -4.29 0.60 5.39
C ILE A 94 -4.33 -0.18 4.07
N ASP A 95 -5.45 -0.11 3.35
CA ASP A 95 -5.62 -0.77 2.06
C ASP A 95 -4.63 -0.22 1.02
N ARG A 96 -3.95 -1.12 0.30
CA ARG A 96 -2.98 -0.76 -0.75
C ARG A 96 -3.58 0.12 -1.87
N GLU A 97 -4.90 0.04 -2.08
CA GLU A 97 -5.63 0.88 -3.04
C GLU A 97 -5.66 2.37 -2.65
N LEU A 98 -5.51 2.68 -1.35
CA LEU A 98 -5.39 4.04 -0.82
C LEU A 98 -3.93 4.55 -0.81
N LEU A 99 -2.98 3.64 -1.08
CA LEU A 99 -1.54 3.93 -1.19
C LEU A 99 -1.10 4.18 -2.63
N VAL A 100 -2.05 4.27 -3.57
CA VAL A 100 -1.78 4.64 -4.96
C VAL A 100 -1.11 6.00 -4.95
N SER A 101 0.20 5.95 -5.19
CA SER A 101 1.13 7.09 -5.17
C SER A 101 0.69 8.14 -6.17
N GLU A 102 0.00 9.14 -5.64
CA GLU A 102 -0.17 10.39 -6.34
C GLU A 102 1.20 11.06 -6.51
N CYS A 103 1.43 11.64 -7.67
CA CYS A 103 2.68 12.31 -7.99
C CYS A 103 2.41 13.71 -8.51
N ASP A 104 3.32 14.65 -8.25
CA ASP A 104 3.24 16.02 -8.72
C ASP A 104 4.64 16.64 -8.84
N GLU A 105 4.73 17.96 -8.99
CA GLU A 105 6.02 18.67 -9.08
C GLU A 105 6.84 18.60 -7.78
N LEU A 106 6.22 18.27 -6.65
CA LEU A 106 6.82 18.24 -5.32
C LEU A 106 7.07 16.80 -4.82
N ILE A 107 6.33 15.83 -5.36
CA ILE A 107 6.39 14.41 -5.02
C ILE A 107 6.75 13.62 -6.29
N PRO A 108 8.07 13.40 -6.53
CA PRO A 108 8.52 12.60 -7.66
C PRO A 108 8.22 11.12 -7.44
N CYS A 109 8.00 10.39 -8.54
CA CYS A 109 7.83 8.94 -8.47
C CYS A 109 9.13 8.22 -8.08
N PRO A 110 9.03 7.01 -7.49
CA PRO A 110 10.15 6.09 -7.32
C PRO A 110 10.88 5.80 -8.64
N GLU A 111 12.13 5.34 -8.57
CA GLU A 111 12.92 5.05 -9.78
C GLU A 111 12.22 4.04 -10.71
N GLY A 112 12.26 4.30 -12.01
CA GLY A 112 11.60 3.47 -13.03
C GLY A 112 10.13 3.80 -13.29
N LEU A 113 9.53 4.72 -12.55
CA LEU A 113 8.14 5.17 -12.74
C LEU A 113 8.09 6.62 -13.24
N SER A 114 7.09 6.92 -14.06
CA SER A 114 6.80 8.24 -14.62
C SER A 114 5.51 8.80 -14.02
N CYS A 115 5.51 10.10 -13.73
CA CYS A 115 4.30 10.77 -13.26
C CYS A 115 3.38 11.10 -14.44
N ILE A 116 2.24 10.41 -14.53
CA ILE A 116 1.24 10.58 -15.58
C ILE A 116 -0.11 10.87 -14.94
N GLU A 117 -0.67 12.04 -15.24
CA GLU A 117 -1.97 12.50 -14.70
C GLU A 117 -2.08 12.38 -13.17
N GLY A 118 -0.97 12.67 -12.48
CA GLY A 118 -0.94 12.62 -11.02
C GLY A 118 -0.82 11.22 -10.44
N ARG A 119 -0.43 10.22 -11.23
CA ARG A 119 -0.20 8.84 -10.77
C ARG A 119 1.17 8.34 -11.23
N CYS A 120 1.86 7.62 -10.36
CA CYS A 120 3.08 6.92 -10.76
C CYS A 120 2.73 5.70 -11.60
N LEU A 121 3.02 5.78 -12.90
CA LEU A 121 2.80 4.70 -13.87
C LEU A 121 4.14 4.28 -14.49
N LEU A 122 4.19 3.05 -14.99
CA LEU A 122 5.28 2.60 -15.85
C LEU A 122 5.32 3.48 -17.10
N SER A 123 6.52 3.87 -17.55
CA SER A 123 6.67 4.74 -18.72
C SER A 123 6.14 4.02 -19.97
N CYS A 124 5.07 4.53 -20.56
CA CYS A 124 4.50 4.00 -21.80
C CYS A 124 4.90 4.92 -22.96
N GLU A 125 5.62 4.39 -23.94
CA GLU A 125 5.95 5.11 -25.15
C GLU A 125 4.87 4.81 -26.20
N GLY A 126 3.87 5.69 -26.30
CA GLY A 126 2.67 5.47 -27.12
C GLY A 126 1.62 4.59 -26.43
N GLU A 127 1.13 3.54 -27.10
CA GLU A 127 0.16 2.57 -26.55
C GLU A 127 0.84 1.36 -25.87
N GLN A 128 2.18 1.33 -25.78
CA GLN A 128 2.94 0.21 -25.24
C GLN A 128 3.70 0.63 -23.98
N CYS A 129 3.30 0.05 -22.86
CA CYS A 129 4.02 0.15 -21.60
C CYS A 129 5.12 -0.89 -21.59
N VAL A 130 6.38 -0.45 -21.44
CA VAL A 130 7.51 -1.36 -21.28
C VAL A 130 7.60 -1.73 -19.80
N THR A 131 7.45 -3.02 -19.51
CA THR A 131 7.75 -3.58 -18.18
C THR A 131 9.25 -3.46 -17.90
N PRO A 132 9.67 -3.34 -16.63
CA PRO A 132 11.08 -3.48 -16.29
C PRO A 132 11.60 -4.82 -16.85
N PRO A 133 12.90 -4.89 -17.19
CA PRO A 133 13.50 -6.17 -17.52
C PRO A 133 13.28 -7.15 -16.35
N PRO A 134 13.08 -8.43 -16.64
CA PRO A 134 12.91 -9.45 -15.61
C PRO A 134 14.09 -9.46 -14.64
N GLU A 135 13.83 -9.65 -13.35
CA GLU A 135 14.89 -9.70 -12.33
C GLU A 135 15.81 -10.90 -12.54
N CYS A 136 15.21 -12.02 -12.97
CA CYS A 136 15.92 -13.26 -13.25
C CYS A 136 15.38 -13.94 -14.51
N SER A 137 16.23 -14.74 -15.14
CA SER A 137 15.86 -15.68 -16.21
C SER A 137 16.13 -17.14 -15.84
N ALA A 138 16.95 -17.35 -14.81
CA ALA A 138 17.30 -18.61 -14.20
C ALA A 138 17.68 -18.39 -12.73
N ASP A 139 17.66 -19.45 -11.93
CA ASP A 139 17.96 -19.39 -10.48
C ASP A 139 19.36 -18.85 -10.18
N GLU A 140 20.33 -19.06 -11.09
CA GLU A 140 21.69 -18.51 -11.00
C GLU A 140 21.77 -16.97 -11.05
N ASN A 141 20.66 -16.30 -11.40
CA ASN A 141 20.57 -14.84 -11.36
C ASN A 141 20.17 -14.32 -9.97
N CYS A 142 19.70 -15.18 -9.07
CA CYS A 142 19.22 -14.82 -7.74
C CYS A 142 20.31 -15.04 -6.66
N GLU A 143 20.10 -14.49 -5.46
CA GLU A 143 21.03 -14.67 -4.36
C GLU A 143 20.95 -16.09 -3.77
N GLU A 144 21.89 -16.44 -2.89
CA GLU A 144 21.89 -17.75 -2.23
C GLU A 144 20.64 -17.91 -1.35
N GLY A 145 19.87 -18.98 -1.56
CA GLY A 145 18.58 -19.21 -0.89
C GLY A 145 17.36 -18.67 -1.65
N GLU A 146 17.57 -18.16 -2.86
CA GLU A 146 16.49 -17.71 -3.75
C GLU A 146 16.42 -18.53 -5.04
N ILE A 147 15.25 -18.53 -5.65
CA ILE A 147 14.95 -19.15 -6.94
C ILE A 147 14.27 -18.15 -7.85
N CYS A 148 14.40 -18.37 -9.16
CA CYS A 148 13.71 -17.58 -10.15
C CYS A 148 12.30 -18.13 -10.35
N GLU A 149 11.30 -17.39 -9.90
CA GLU A 149 9.88 -17.72 -10.09
C GLU A 149 9.17 -16.55 -10.75
N GLU A 150 8.47 -16.83 -11.86
CA GLU A 150 7.75 -15.81 -12.64
C GLU A 150 8.58 -14.56 -12.99
N GLN A 151 9.90 -14.75 -13.23
CA GLN A 151 10.85 -13.67 -13.55
C GLN A 151 11.19 -12.74 -12.37
N SER A 152 10.88 -13.16 -11.14
CA SER A 152 11.28 -12.50 -9.90
C SER A 152 12.08 -13.46 -9.01
N CYS A 153 13.03 -12.94 -8.25
CA CYS A 153 13.76 -13.74 -7.27
C CYS A 153 12.93 -13.86 -5.99
N THR A 154 12.58 -15.08 -5.62
CA THR A 154 11.80 -15.38 -4.41
C THR A 154 12.58 -16.36 -3.53
N ILE A 155 12.39 -16.27 -2.21
CA ILE A 155 12.97 -17.25 -1.28
C ILE A 155 12.39 -18.63 -1.61
N GLY A 156 13.26 -19.61 -1.86
CA GLY A 156 12.85 -20.95 -2.23
C GLY A 156 14.01 -21.84 -2.63
N CYS A 157 13.69 -23.01 -3.18
CA CYS A 157 14.67 -24.07 -3.43
C CYS A 157 14.31 -24.92 -4.66
N ARG A 158 15.30 -25.65 -5.18
CA ARG A 158 15.14 -26.76 -6.16
C ARG A 158 15.61 -28.10 -5.58
N GLU A 159 16.51 -28.05 -4.61
CA GLU A 159 17.07 -29.19 -3.91
C GLU A 159 17.27 -28.90 -2.42
N ASP A 160 17.26 -29.94 -1.58
CA ASP A 160 17.40 -29.83 -0.12
C ASP A 160 18.68 -29.11 0.31
N ALA A 161 19.74 -29.19 -0.51
CA ALA A 161 21.02 -28.54 -0.24
C ALA A 161 20.94 -27.00 -0.25
N GLN A 162 19.88 -26.43 -0.82
CA GLN A 162 19.62 -24.98 -0.84
C GLN A 162 18.87 -24.48 0.40
N CYS A 163 18.33 -25.38 1.22
CA CYS A 163 17.62 -25.03 2.45
C CYS A 163 18.55 -25.06 3.68
N GLN A 164 18.08 -24.51 4.81
CA GLN A 164 18.85 -24.58 6.04
C GLN A 164 18.98 -26.03 6.52
N PRO A 165 19.96 -26.34 7.39
CA PRO A 165 19.98 -27.61 8.09
C PRO A 165 18.63 -27.84 8.79
N GLU A 166 18.09 -29.06 8.72
CA GLU A 166 16.75 -29.42 9.24
C GLU A 166 15.57 -28.95 8.37
N GLU A 167 15.83 -28.48 7.15
CA GLU A 167 14.81 -28.18 6.14
C GLU A 167 14.99 -29.07 4.91
N ARG A 168 13.90 -29.29 4.16
CA ARG A 168 13.91 -29.97 2.86
C ARG A 168 13.14 -29.15 1.85
N CYS A 169 13.45 -29.36 0.58
CA CYS A 169 12.77 -28.67 -0.49
C CYS A 169 11.45 -29.38 -0.85
N VAL A 170 10.34 -28.69 -0.63
CA VAL A 170 8.98 -29.18 -0.93
C VAL A 170 8.28 -28.13 -1.75
N ASP A 171 7.84 -28.51 -2.96
CA ASP A 171 7.10 -27.61 -3.86
C ASP A 171 7.74 -26.21 -4.01
N ASN A 172 9.07 -26.18 -4.17
CA ASN A 172 9.92 -24.98 -4.27
C ASN A 172 10.06 -24.13 -3.01
N SER A 173 9.52 -24.57 -1.87
CA SER A 173 9.68 -23.94 -0.56
C SER A 173 10.54 -24.79 0.36
N CYS A 174 11.37 -24.14 1.17
CA CYS A 174 12.07 -24.81 2.25
C CYS A 174 11.08 -25.05 3.39
N GLU A 175 10.83 -26.32 3.70
CA GLU A 175 9.96 -26.71 4.81
C GLU A 175 10.77 -27.45 5.88
N ALA A 176 10.44 -27.20 7.15
CA ALA A 176 11.07 -27.90 8.26
C ALA A 176 10.84 -29.40 8.16
N SER A 177 11.92 -30.17 8.29
CA SER A 177 11.90 -31.62 8.27
C SER A 177 12.81 -32.17 9.37
N LEU A 178 12.16 -32.76 10.36
CA LEU A 178 12.81 -33.32 11.54
C LEU A 178 13.60 -34.60 11.25
N CYS A 179 13.38 -35.22 10.10
CA CYS A 179 14.07 -36.44 9.67
C CYS A 179 14.95 -36.29 8.43
N THR A 180 15.13 -35.07 7.91
CA THR A 180 16.04 -34.82 6.78
C THR A 180 17.49 -34.89 7.25
N GLY A 181 18.26 -35.81 6.67
CA GLY A 181 19.68 -35.99 7.00
C GLY A 181 19.96 -36.74 8.31
N ILE A 182 18.94 -37.27 8.98
CA ILE A 182 19.08 -38.12 10.17
C ILE A 182 18.35 -39.47 9.98
N THR A 183 18.81 -40.50 10.67
CA THR A 183 18.11 -41.79 10.74
C THR A 183 17.07 -41.71 11.85
N CYS A 184 15.80 -41.99 11.52
CA CYS A 184 14.74 -42.14 12.52
C CYS A 184 15.07 -43.27 13.52
N PRO A 185 14.53 -43.22 14.75
CA PRO A 185 14.69 -44.30 15.72
C PRO A 185 14.23 -45.66 15.16
N GLU A 186 14.75 -46.76 15.71
CA GLU A 186 14.37 -48.12 15.27
C GLU A 186 12.84 -48.31 15.33
N GLY A 187 12.27 -48.87 14.27
CA GLY A 187 10.82 -49.04 14.10
C GLY A 187 10.08 -47.78 13.65
N SER A 188 10.78 -46.76 13.13
CA SER A 188 10.18 -45.55 12.57
C SER A 188 10.76 -45.18 11.20
N VAL A 189 9.90 -44.68 10.33
CA VAL A 189 10.24 -44.21 8.98
C VAL A 189 9.97 -42.71 8.84
N CYS A 190 10.74 -42.05 7.99
CA CYS A 190 10.55 -40.63 7.70
C CYS A 190 9.40 -40.47 6.71
N VAL A 191 8.25 -40.00 7.20
CA VAL A 191 7.04 -39.71 6.41
C VAL A 191 6.76 -38.22 6.50
N ASP A 192 6.67 -37.56 5.35
CA ASP A 192 6.40 -36.11 5.22
C ASP A 192 7.30 -35.18 6.07
N GLY A 193 8.48 -35.65 6.47
CA GLY A 193 9.43 -34.88 7.27
C GLY A 193 9.28 -35.07 8.79
N MET A 194 8.49 -36.04 9.23
CA MET A 194 8.42 -36.51 10.62
C MET A 194 8.80 -38.00 10.68
N CYS A 195 9.40 -38.43 11.80
CA CYS A 195 9.57 -39.86 12.06
C CYS A 195 8.24 -40.40 12.58
N GLU A 196 7.59 -41.22 11.76
CA GLU A 196 6.37 -41.94 12.11
C GLU A 196 6.68 -43.41 12.34
N GLU A 197 5.87 -44.11 13.14
CA GLU A 197 6.04 -45.54 13.36
C GLU A 197 5.88 -46.29 12.04
N ASP A 198 6.81 -47.20 11.72
CA ASP A 198 6.68 -48.02 10.53
C ASP A 198 5.58 -49.05 10.79
N GLU A 199 4.44 -48.90 10.11
CA GLU A 199 3.35 -49.86 10.21
C GLU A 199 3.68 -51.16 9.48
N ASP A 200 4.63 -51.15 8.53
CA ASP A 200 5.04 -52.34 7.78
C ASP A 200 6.16 -53.10 8.52
N CYS A 201 6.10 -54.44 8.49
CA CYS A 201 7.11 -55.28 9.12
C CYS A 201 7.35 -56.59 8.37
N THR A 202 8.57 -57.13 8.47
CA THR A 202 8.91 -58.48 8.01
C THR A 202 9.00 -59.45 9.19
N ASP A 203 9.51 -58.99 10.33
CA ASP A 203 9.51 -59.73 11.59
C ASP A 203 9.32 -58.80 12.81
N ASN A 204 9.27 -59.39 14.01
CA ASN A 204 8.99 -58.66 15.24
C ASN A 204 10.08 -57.65 15.63
N THR A 205 11.27 -57.71 15.04
CA THR A 205 12.35 -56.76 15.33
C THR A 205 12.19 -55.45 14.57
N ASP A 206 11.32 -55.43 13.56
CA ASP A 206 10.94 -54.22 12.84
C ASP A 206 9.92 -53.37 13.63
N CYS A 207 9.23 -53.97 14.60
CA CYS A 207 8.20 -53.30 15.40
C CYS A 207 8.73 -52.73 16.72
N LEU A 208 8.13 -51.63 17.17
CA LEU A 208 8.40 -51.05 18.49
C LEU A 208 8.04 -52.00 19.65
N GLU A 209 8.67 -51.76 20.80
CA GLU A 209 8.48 -52.57 22.01
C GLU A 209 7.01 -52.52 22.47
N GLY A 210 6.36 -53.68 22.53
CA GLY A 210 4.93 -53.80 22.83
C GLY A 210 4.05 -54.16 21.62
N SER A 211 4.64 -54.25 20.42
CA SER A 211 3.97 -54.66 19.20
C SER A 211 4.54 -55.96 18.63
N VAL A 212 3.77 -56.67 17.80
CA VAL A 212 4.16 -57.91 17.11
C VAL A 212 3.91 -57.76 15.62
N CYS A 213 4.80 -58.32 14.80
CA CYS A 213 4.61 -58.32 13.36
C CYS A 213 3.61 -59.42 12.98
N GLU A 214 2.42 -59.01 12.53
CA GLU A 214 1.37 -59.92 12.10
C GLU A 214 0.79 -59.48 10.75
N LEU A 215 0.77 -60.40 9.79
CA LEU A 215 0.33 -60.14 8.41
C LEU A 215 1.08 -59.01 7.69
N GLY A 216 2.32 -58.74 8.11
CA GLY A 216 3.16 -57.68 7.55
C GLY A 216 2.88 -56.31 8.14
N ILE A 217 2.07 -56.23 9.21
CA ILE A 217 1.83 -55.01 9.95
C ILE A 217 2.16 -55.15 11.44
N CYS A 218 2.66 -54.08 12.06
CA CYS A 218 2.90 -54.04 13.50
C CYS A 218 1.60 -53.85 14.27
N LEU A 219 1.20 -54.85 15.07
CA LEU A 219 0.01 -54.79 15.92
C LEU A 219 0.40 -54.71 17.40
N GLU A 220 -0.20 -53.77 18.14
CA GLU A 220 -0.03 -53.70 19.60
C GLU A 220 -0.51 -54.99 20.27
N ILE A 221 0.29 -55.52 21.19
CA ILE A 221 -0.06 -56.69 21.97
C ILE A 221 -1.02 -56.25 23.08
N PRO A 222 -2.30 -56.68 23.08
CA PRO A 222 -3.20 -56.37 24.18
C PRO A 222 -2.67 -57.00 25.46
N CYS A 223 -2.50 -56.19 26.49
CA CYS A 223 -2.11 -56.67 27.81
C CYS A 223 -3.24 -57.51 28.40
N PHE A 224 -3.15 -58.83 28.26
CA PHE A 224 -3.98 -59.75 29.02
C PHE A 224 -3.57 -59.64 30.50
N GLN A 225 -4.44 -59.01 31.29
CA GLN A 225 -4.40 -59.19 32.74
C GLN A 225 -4.79 -60.65 33.00
N ASP A 226 -3.82 -61.47 33.36
CA ASP A 226 -4.08 -62.80 33.92
C ASP A 226 -4.86 -62.63 35.23
N GLU A 227 -6.13 -63.06 35.25
CA GLU A 227 -6.96 -63.19 36.46
C GLU A 227 -6.46 -64.31 37.40
#